data_AF-A0A0G2GFW2-F1
#
_entry.id   AF-A0A0G2GFW2-F1
#
_cell.length_a   1.000
_cell.length_b   1.000
_cell.length_c   1.000
_cell.angle_alpha   90.00
_cell.angle_beta   90.00
_cell.angle_gamma   90.00
#
_symmetry.space_group_name_H-M   'P 1'
#
loop_
_entity.id
_entity.type
_entity.pdbx_description
1 polymer ?
#
loop_
_entity_poly.entity_id
_entity_poly.type
_entity_poly.pdbx_seq_one_letter_code
_entity_poly.pdbx_strand_id
1 'polypeptide(L)'
;MIILIRHAQSEGNKNRDIHQFIPDHRVKLTPDGWQQAEDAGSRLRSLLRPDDTLQFFTSPYRRTRETTEGILRTLTSDDPTPSPFPRHTIKVFEEPRLREQDFGNFQPCSAEMERMWQERADYGHFFYRIPNGESAADAYHWSVEYFEDLRNINHCEFIVMKQNSDNGKFILENELRTCKSLPLTLYYVFILGVISAGHGQVQALPQKGSQMKAITFLRPF
;
A
#
# COMPACT_ATOMS: atom_id res chain seq x y z
N MET A 1 1.79 17.61 1.15
CA MET A 1 2.40 16.44 1.81
C MET A 1 1.70 15.19 1.29
N ILE A 2 2.44 14.11 1.08
CA ILE A 2 1.88 12.80 0.74
C ILE A 2 2.21 11.86 1.91
N ILE A 3 1.21 11.13 2.40
CA ILE A 3 1.37 10.01 3.34
C ILE A 3 0.99 8.72 2.62
N LEU A 4 1.79 7.69 2.83
CA LEU A 4 1.73 6.39 2.18
C LEU A 4 1.54 5.33 3.29
N ILE A 5 0.38 4.67 3.33
CA ILE A 5 -0.04 3.78 4.43
C ILE A 5 -0.36 2.36 3.91
N ARG A 6 0.44 1.35 4.29
CA ARG A 6 0.14 -0.04 3.91
C ARG A 6 -1.17 -0.53 4.54
N HIS A 7 -1.96 -1.30 3.79
CA HIS A 7 -3.17 -1.95 4.31
C HIS A 7 -2.92 -2.76 5.60
N ALA A 8 -3.95 -2.88 6.44
CA ALA A 8 -3.90 -3.64 7.68
C ALA A 8 -3.87 -5.17 7.44
N GLN A 9 -3.69 -5.98 8.50
CA GLN A 9 -3.63 -7.44 8.37
C GLN A 9 -4.90 -8.01 7.69
N SER A 10 -4.73 -8.64 6.53
CA SER A 10 -5.77 -9.35 5.81
C SER A 10 -5.77 -10.84 6.13
N GLU A 11 -6.88 -11.54 5.86
CA GLU A 11 -6.93 -12.99 6.02
C GLU A 11 -5.83 -13.69 5.20
N GLY A 12 -5.49 -13.16 4.01
CA GLY A 12 -4.43 -13.70 3.14
C GLY A 12 -3.01 -13.52 3.72
N ASN A 13 -2.82 -12.59 4.66
CA ASN A 13 -1.57 -12.47 5.41
C ASN A 13 -1.49 -13.46 6.58
N LYS A 14 -2.63 -13.98 7.05
CA LYS A 14 -2.74 -14.94 8.15
C LYS A 14 -2.79 -16.39 7.66
N ASN A 15 -3.44 -16.64 6.51
CA ASN A 15 -3.47 -17.91 5.80
C ASN A 15 -3.47 -17.67 4.28
N ARG A 16 -2.48 -18.21 3.57
CA ARG A 16 -2.34 -18.09 2.11
C ARG A 16 -3.32 -18.98 1.33
N ASP A 17 -3.76 -20.08 1.92
CA ASP A 17 -4.62 -21.06 1.23
C ASP A 17 -6.00 -20.51 0.87
N ILE A 18 -6.40 -19.36 1.46
CA ILE A 18 -7.63 -18.69 1.03
C ILE A 18 -7.57 -18.26 -0.43
N HIS A 19 -6.37 -17.99 -0.99
CA HIS A 19 -6.22 -17.58 -2.40
C HIS A 19 -6.50 -18.74 -3.39
N GLN A 20 -6.69 -19.98 -2.90
CA GLN A 20 -7.20 -21.10 -3.68
C GLN A 20 -8.73 -21.01 -3.92
N PHE A 21 -9.46 -20.25 -3.08
CA PHE A 21 -10.94 -20.24 -3.04
C PHE A 21 -11.59 -18.85 -3.04
N ILE A 22 -10.87 -17.82 -2.60
CA ILE A 22 -11.29 -16.42 -2.53
C ILE A 22 -10.45 -15.62 -3.53
N PRO A 23 -11.06 -15.05 -4.59
CA PRO A 23 -10.36 -14.17 -5.53
C PRO A 23 -9.71 -13.01 -4.78
N ASP A 24 -8.42 -12.75 -5.04
CA ASP A 24 -7.59 -11.94 -4.15
C ASP A 24 -8.17 -10.54 -3.83
N HIS A 25 -8.72 -9.86 -4.83
CA HIS A 25 -9.40 -8.56 -4.67
C HIS A 25 -10.54 -8.54 -3.63
N ARG A 26 -11.07 -9.71 -3.25
CA ARG A 26 -12.15 -9.90 -2.28
C ARG A 26 -11.67 -10.27 -0.87
N VAL A 27 -10.39 -10.52 -0.67
CA VAL A 27 -9.81 -10.85 0.64
C VAL A 27 -9.96 -9.64 1.58
N LYS A 28 -10.57 -9.88 2.73
CA LYS A 28 -10.93 -8.89 3.76
C LYS A 28 -9.86 -8.79 4.87
N LEU A 29 -10.02 -7.79 5.74
CA LEU A 29 -9.26 -7.68 6.98
C LEU A 29 -9.63 -8.77 8.01
N THR A 30 -8.68 -9.13 8.85
CA THR A 30 -8.93 -9.86 10.11
C THR A 30 -9.48 -8.88 11.17
N PRO A 31 -10.03 -9.36 12.31
CA PRO A 31 -10.38 -8.48 13.44
C PRO A 31 -9.16 -7.67 13.91
N ASP A 32 -7.99 -8.33 14.00
CA ASP A 32 -6.69 -7.71 14.31
C ASP A 32 -6.35 -6.59 13.31
N GLY A 33 -6.69 -6.78 12.03
CA GLY A 33 -6.53 -5.78 10.96
C GLY A 33 -7.48 -4.58 11.08
N TRP A 34 -8.71 -4.77 11.54
CA TRP A 34 -9.62 -3.64 11.82
C TRP A 34 -9.08 -2.76 12.94
N GLN A 35 -8.59 -3.36 14.03
CA GLN A 35 -7.94 -2.59 15.11
C GLN A 35 -6.70 -1.83 14.59
N GLN A 36 -5.84 -2.47 13.81
CA GLN A 36 -4.67 -1.80 13.19
C GLN A 36 -5.04 -0.60 12.30
N ALA A 37 -6.20 -0.63 11.65
CA ALA A 37 -6.70 0.47 10.84
C ALA A 37 -7.26 1.62 11.69
N GLU A 38 -8.00 1.30 12.76
CA GLU A 38 -8.56 2.28 13.69
C GLU A 38 -7.45 2.94 14.54
N ASP A 39 -6.46 2.18 15.00
CA ASP A 39 -5.23 2.69 15.63
C ASP A 39 -4.45 3.62 14.68
N ALA A 40 -4.51 3.37 13.37
CA ALA A 40 -3.87 4.20 12.37
C ALA A 40 -4.60 5.53 12.18
N GLY A 41 -5.93 5.56 12.12
CA GLY A 41 -6.68 6.82 12.06
C GLY A 41 -6.40 7.73 13.27
N SER A 42 -6.28 7.15 14.46
CA SER A 42 -5.87 7.86 15.68
C SER A 42 -4.45 8.44 15.58
N ARG A 43 -3.47 7.65 15.14
CA ARG A 43 -2.08 8.14 14.93
C ARG A 43 -1.98 9.19 13.83
N LEU A 44 -2.77 9.05 12.77
CA LEU A 44 -2.82 9.98 11.65
C LEU A 44 -3.41 11.33 12.07
N ARG A 45 -4.48 11.32 12.88
CA ARG A 45 -5.08 12.54 13.45
C ARG A 45 -4.07 13.36 14.26
N SER A 46 -3.15 12.69 14.97
CA SER A 46 -2.07 13.34 15.73
C SER A 46 -0.87 13.80 14.88
N LEU A 47 -0.76 13.37 13.62
CA LEU A 47 0.32 13.72 12.69
C LEU A 47 -0.04 14.91 11.79
N LEU A 48 -1.33 15.06 11.47
CA LEU A 48 -1.87 16.11 10.60
C LEU A 48 -2.10 17.42 11.35
N ARG A 49 -2.10 18.54 10.62
CA ARG A 49 -2.52 19.84 11.17
C ARG A 49 -4.03 20.01 11.07
N PRO A 50 -4.69 20.72 12.01
CA PRO A 50 -6.14 20.94 11.95
C PRO A 50 -6.65 21.65 10.68
N ASP A 51 -5.76 22.30 9.91
CA ASP A 51 -6.04 23.01 8.66
C ASP A 51 -5.55 22.26 7.39
N ASP A 52 -5.01 21.05 7.52
CA ASP A 52 -4.70 20.18 6.38
C ASP A 52 -6.00 19.69 5.71
N THR A 53 -6.18 20.00 4.43
CA THR A 53 -7.28 19.44 3.64
C THR A 53 -6.89 18.06 3.12
N LEU A 54 -7.75 17.05 3.31
CA LEU A 54 -7.41 15.64 3.07
C LEU A 54 -8.09 15.03 1.84
N GLN A 55 -7.33 14.31 1.02
CA GLN A 55 -7.85 13.39 0.01
C GLN A 55 -7.20 12.03 0.13
N PHE A 56 -8.03 10.98 0.21
CA PHE A 56 -7.61 9.59 0.21
C PHE A 56 -7.72 9.01 -1.20
N PHE A 57 -6.69 8.29 -1.64
CA PHE A 57 -6.72 7.44 -2.82
C PHE A 57 -6.45 6.01 -2.38
N THR A 58 -7.37 5.10 -2.68
CA THR A 58 -7.37 3.73 -2.16
C THR A 58 -7.43 2.71 -3.30
N SER A 59 -6.87 1.52 -3.04
CA SER A 59 -7.01 0.39 -3.95
C SER A 59 -8.46 -0.09 -3.97
N PRO A 60 -9.02 -0.54 -5.11
CA PRO A 60 -10.33 -1.19 -5.15
C PRO A 60 -10.36 -2.53 -4.38
N TYR A 61 -9.24 -3.03 -3.87
CA TYR A 61 -9.15 -4.28 -3.12
C TYR A 61 -9.78 -4.15 -1.74
N ARG A 62 -10.55 -5.18 -1.34
CA ARG A 62 -11.38 -5.14 -0.14
C ARG A 62 -10.60 -4.81 1.13
N ARG A 63 -9.45 -5.46 1.37
CA ARG A 63 -8.51 -5.15 2.46
C ARG A 63 -8.14 -3.67 2.55
N THR A 64 -7.91 -2.99 1.43
CA THR A 64 -7.47 -1.59 1.40
C THR A 64 -8.65 -0.63 1.60
N ARG A 65 -9.83 -0.94 1.03
CA ARG A 65 -11.10 -0.27 1.32
C ARG A 65 -11.45 -0.34 2.82
N GLU A 66 -11.39 -1.53 3.40
CA GLU A 66 -11.66 -1.75 4.84
C GLU A 66 -10.60 -1.07 5.72
N THR A 67 -9.33 -1.03 5.32
CA THR A 67 -8.30 -0.24 6.03
C THR A 67 -8.61 1.27 5.95
N THR A 68 -9.07 1.74 4.79
CA THR A 68 -9.44 3.15 4.60
C THR A 68 -10.61 3.55 5.48
N GLU A 69 -11.63 2.67 5.57
CA GLU A 69 -12.78 2.85 6.46
C GLU A 69 -12.38 2.86 7.94
N GLY A 70 -11.55 1.90 8.40
CA GLY A 70 -11.04 1.89 9.77
C GLY A 70 -10.24 3.15 10.12
N ILE A 71 -9.39 3.63 9.21
CA ILE A 71 -8.66 4.91 9.38
C ILE A 71 -9.64 6.08 9.48
N LEU A 72 -10.68 6.13 8.65
CA LEU A 72 -11.64 7.23 8.65
C LEU A 72 -12.46 7.28 9.95
N ARG A 73 -12.88 6.13 10.51
CA ARG A 73 -13.67 6.08 11.76
C ARG A 73 -13.05 6.87 12.90
N THR A 74 -11.77 6.65 13.20
CA THR A 74 -11.08 7.32 14.32
C THR A 74 -10.49 8.67 13.92
N LEU A 75 -10.06 8.84 12.67
CA LEU A 75 -9.63 10.15 12.14
C LEU A 75 -10.76 11.19 12.23
N THR A 76 -12.00 10.78 11.92
CA THR A 76 -13.19 11.66 11.91
C THR A 76 -14.09 11.43 13.13
N SER A 77 -13.58 10.82 14.21
CA SER A 77 -14.32 10.61 15.46
C SER A 77 -14.43 11.90 16.27
N ASP A 78 -15.61 12.17 16.83
CA ASP A 78 -15.80 13.26 17.80
C ASP A 78 -15.58 12.82 19.27
N ASP A 79 -15.25 11.54 19.48
CA ASP A 79 -14.77 10.98 20.75
C ASP A 79 -13.23 10.81 20.71
N PRO A 80 -12.47 11.21 21.76
CA PRO A 80 -12.91 11.91 22.98
C PRO A 80 -13.12 13.43 22.81
N THR A 81 -12.78 13.98 21.64
CA THR A 81 -13.03 15.38 21.28
C THR A 81 -13.39 15.50 19.79
N PRO A 82 -14.15 16.54 19.38
CA PRO A 82 -14.50 16.76 17.98
C PRO A 82 -13.30 16.75 17.04
N SER A 83 -13.44 16.08 15.88
CA SER A 83 -12.34 16.02 14.91
C SER A 83 -12.23 17.31 14.09
N PRO A 84 -11.02 17.88 13.89
CA PRO A 84 -10.81 18.93 12.89
C PRO A 84 -10.99 18.44 11.45
N PHE A 85 -11.17 17.12 11.24
CA PHE A 85 -11.43 16.51 9.94
C PHE A 85 -12.84 15.88 9.88
N PRO A 86 -13.95 16.67 9.80
CA PRO A 86 -15.29 16.11 9.66
C PRO A 86 -15.43 15.23 8.42
N ARG A 87 -16.09 14.08 8.55
CA ARG A 87 -16.14 13.06 7.48
C ARG A 87 -16.60 13.56 6.11
N HIS A 88 -17.43 14.61 6.06
CA HIS A 88 -17.95 15.19 4.82
C HIS A 88 -16.95 16.08 4.06
N THR A 89 -15.86 16.55 4.69
CA THR A 89 -14.82 17.35 4.00
C THR A 89 -13.81 16.45 3.27
N ILE A 90 -13.60 15.23 3.78
CA ILE A 90 -12.64 14.26 3.25
C ILE A 90 -13.19 13.55 2.00
N LYS A 91 -12.50 13.72 0.88
CA LYS A 91 -12.79 12.98 -0.36
C LYS A 91 -12.02 11.66 -0.37
N VAL A 92 -12.68 10.60 -0.83
CA VAL A 92 -12.08 9.28 -1.03
C VAL A 92 -12.28 8.89 -2.49
N PHE A 93 -11.20 8.47 -3.14
CA PHE A 93 -11.17 8.06 -4.54
C PHE A 93 -10.63 6.64 -4.64
N GLU A 94 -11.23 5.81 -5.50
CA GLU A 94 -10.67 4.50 -5.83
C GLU A 94 -9.78 4.61 -7.06
N GLU A 95 -8.58 4.05 -6.99
CA GLU A 95 -7.58 4.13 -8.05
C GLU A 95 -7.11 2.72 -8.43
N PRO A 96 -7.57 2.17 -9.58
CA PRO A 96 -7.14 0.84 -10.05
C PRO A 96 -5.64 0.72 -10.36
N ARG A 97 -4.89 1.83 -10.48
CA ARG A 97 -3.41 1.84 -10.53
C ARG A 97 -2.76 1.52 -9.18
N LEU A 98 -3.51 1.64 -8.07
CA LEU A 98 -3.12 1.23 -6.72
C LEU A 98 -3.48 -0.24 -6.42
N ARG A 99 -3.66 -1.11 -7.43
CA ARG A 99 -3.72 -2.57 -7.23
C ARG A 99 -2.31 -3.16 -7.11
N GLU A 100 -2.18 -4.17 -6.27
CA GLU A 100 -0.97 -4.97 -6.15
C GLU A 100 -0.67 -5.81 -7.39
N GLN A 101 0.57 -6.32 -7.51
CA GLN A 101 0.95 -7.23 -8.60
C GLN A 101 -0.07 -8.37 -8.67
N ASP A 102 -0.65 -8.59 -9.85
CA ASP A 102 -1.63 -9.65 -10.03
C ASP A 102 -0.95 -11.03 -10.01
N PHE A 103 -1.34 -11.90 -9.08
CA PHE A 103 -0.81 -13.26 -8.94
C PHE A 103 -1.63 -14.32 -9.70
N GLY A 104 -2.63 -13.89 -10.50
CA GLY A 104 -3.53 -14.77 -11.23
C GLY A 104 -4.81 -15.12 -10.45
N ASN A 105 -5.77 -15.74 -11.16
CA ASN A 105 -7.16 -15.90 -10.73
C ASN A 105 -7.34 -16.56 -9.35
N PHE A 106 -6.75 -17.74 -9.19
CA PHE A 106 -6.66 -18.50 -7.95
C PHE A 106 -5.24 -19.07 -7.89
N GLN A 107 -4.65 -19.06 -6.70
CA GLN A 107 -3.32 -19.66 -6.50
C GLN A 107 -3.48 -21.18 -6.37
N PRO A 108 -2.58 -21.98 -6.98
CA PRO A 108 -2.67 -23.43 -6.92
C PRO A 108 -2.26 -23.97 -5.54
N CYS A 109 -2.37 -25.28 -5.35
CA CYS A 109 -1.97 -25.93 -4.09
C CYS A 109 -0.47 -25.78 -3.83
N SER A 110 -0.06 -25.96 -2.57
CA SER A 110 1.30 -25.68 -2.08
C SER A 110 2.42 -26.30 -2.93
N ALA A 111 2.28 -27.54 -3.40
CA ALA A 111 3.31 -28.24 -4.19
C ALA A 111 3.46 -27.74 -5.64
N GLU A 112 2.40 -27.19 -6.24
CA GLU A 112 2.47 -26.55 -7.56
C GLU A 112 2.94 -25.10 -7.43
N MET A 113 2.44 -24.40 -6.40
CA MET A 113 2.91 -23.09 -5.98
C MET A 113 4.44 -23.10 -5.73
N GLU A 114 4.97 -24.08 -5.00
CA GLU A 114 6.40 -24.21 -4.68
C GLU A 114 7.27 -24.36 -5.93
N ARG A 115 6.82 -25.14 -6.92
CA ARG A 115 7.49 -25.25 -8.23
C ARG A 115 7.54 -23.91 -8.97
N MET A 116 6.44 -23.17 -8.98
CA MET A 116 6.38 -21.83 -9.58
C MET A 116 7.28 -20.82 -8.86
N TRP A 117 7.50 -20.95 -7.54
CA TRP A 117 8.45 -20.10 -6.81
C TRP A 117 9.90 -20.46 -7.14
N GLN A 118 10.23 -21.74 -7.29
CA GLN A 118 11.55 -22.18 -7.71
C GLN A 118 11.86 -21.71 -9.14
N GLU A 119 10.94 -21.94 -10.09
CA GLU A 119 11.06 -21.45 -11.47
C GLU A 119 11.20 -19.92 -11.53
N ARG A 120 10.43 -19.18 -10.72
CA ARG A 120 10.54 -17.71 -10.61
C ARG A 120 11.89 -17.25 -10.05
N ALA A 121 12.49 -18.00 -9.13
CA ALA A 121 13.82 -17.71 -8.59
C ALA A 121 14.91 -17.98 -9.63
N ASP A 122 14.85 -19.14 -10.29
CA ASP A 122 15.85 -19.57 -11.28
C ASP A 122 15.79 -18.74 -12.59
N TYR A 123 14.61 -18.24 -12.98
CA TYR A 123 14.42 -17.34 -14.13
C TYR A 123 14.74 -15.87 -13.80
N GLY A 124 14.54 -15.45 -12.55
CA GLY A 124 14.71 -14.06 -12.10
C GLY A 124 13.39 -13.33 -11.84
N HIS A 125 13.22 -12.85 -10.60
CA HIS A 125 11.95 -12.37 -10.06
C HIS A 125 11.28 -11.19 -10.78
N PHE A 126 12.04 -10.36 -11.51
CA PHE A 126 11.56 -9.14 -12.15
C PHE A 126 10.81 -9.42 -13.47
N PHE A 127 11.40 -10.22 -14.36
CA PHE A 127 10.85 -10.51 -15.69
C PHE A 127 9.98 -11.77 -15.76
N TYR A 128 10.05 -12.66 -14.76
CA TYR A 128 9.17 -13.83 -14.71
C TYR A 128 7.69 -13.41 -14.68
N ARG A 129 6.89 -13.91 -15.63
CA ARG A 129 5.45 -13.67 -15.71
C ARG A 129 4.68 -14.84 -15.12
N ILE A 130 3.84 -14.54 -14.13
CA ILE A 130 3.03 -15.53 -13.42
C ILE A 130 1.87 -15.98 -14.34
N PRO A 131 1.53 -17.27 -14.42
CA PRO A 131 0.38 -17.76 -15.19
C PRO A 131 -0.93 -17.02 -14.84
N ASN A 132 -1.55 -16.39 -15.83
CA ASN A 132 -2.72 -15.51 -15.70
C ASN A 132 -2.52 -14.24 -14.83
N GLY A 133 -1.29 -13.91 -14.41
CA GLY A 133 -0.95 -12.75 -13.60
C GLY A 133 -0.02 -11.75 -14.29
N GLU A 134 0.42 -10.73 -13.55
CA GLU A 134 1.42 -9.76 -13.96
C GLU A 134 2.84 -10.31 -13.68
N SER A 135 3.81 -10.00 -14.55
CA SER A 135 5.23 -10.00 -14.14
C SER A 135 5.51 -8.79 -13.25
N ALA A 136 6.63 -8.79 -12.52
CA ALA A 136 7.01 -7.60 -11.77
C ALA A 136 7.36 -6.42 -12.70
N ALA A 137 7.80 -6.67 -13.93
CA ALA A 137 7.94 -5.65 -14.97
C ALA A 137 6.59 -5.07 -15.44
N ASP A 138 5.50 -5.86 -15.49
CA ASP A 138 4.13 -5.35 -15.76
C ASP A 138 3.60 -4.54 -14.55
N ALA A 139 4.02 -4.90 -13.33
CA ALA A 139 3.75 -4.16 -12.10
C ALA A 139 4.64 -2.91 -11.93
N TYR A 140 5.78 -2.82 -12.62
CA TYR A 140 6.69 -1.69 -12.58
C TYR A 140 6.29 -0.64 -13.63
N HIS A 141 5.98 0.57 -13.20
CA HIS A 141 5.54 1.63 -14.11
C HIS A 141 6.40 2.90 -14.04
N TRP A 142 7.02 3.18 -12.89
CA TRP A 142 7.54 4.49 -12.52
C TRP A 142 9.00 4.40 -12.06
N SER A 143 9.85 5.34 -12.49
CA SER A 143 11.29 5.34 -12.20
C SER A 143 11.60 5.96 -10.83
N VAL A 144 12.08 5.15 -9.88
CA VAL A 144 12.65 5.65 -8.61
C VAL A 144 13.90 4.86 -8.25
N GLU A 145 15.05 5.54 -8.30
CA GLU A 145 16.41 4.98 -8.19
C GLU A 145 16.83 4.53 -6.78
N TYR A 146 15.87 4.18 -5.89
CA TYR A 146 16.14 4.04 -4.46
C TYR A 146 15.33 2.95 -3.72
N PHE A 147 14.52 2.14 -4.41
CA PHE A 147 13.61 1.18 -3.76
C PHE A 147 13.99 -0.31 -3.92
N GLU A 148 15.24 -0.61 -4.27
CA GLU A 148 15.67 -1.98 -4.52
C GLU A 148 16.01 -2.78 -3.24
N ASP A 149 16.45 -2.10 -2.18
CA ASP A 149 17.13 -2.74 -1.04
C ASP A 149 16.35 -2.70 0.29
N LEU A 150 15.05 -2.36 0.24
CA LEU A 150 14.27 -1.93 1.40
C LEU A 150 13.21 -2.98 1.83
N ARG A 151 13.08 -3.14 3.15
CA ARG A 151 12.26 -4.19 3.79
C ARG A 151 10.76 -3.89 3.69
N ASN A 152 9.97 -4.97 3.61
CA ASN A 152 8.51 -4.96 3.70
C ASN A 152 7.99 -4.00 4.79
N ILE A 153 7.25 -2.98 4.36
CA ILE A 153 6.52 -2.03 5.22
C ILE A 153 5.55 -2.80 6.11
N ASN A 154 5.45 -2.45 7.40
CA ASN A 154 4.55 -3.09 8.34
C ASN A 154 3.08 -2.67 8.06
N HIS A 155 2.12 -3.45 8.57
CA HIS A 155 0.71 -3.11 8.46
C HIS A 155 0.44 -1.75 9.13
N CYS A 156 -0.25 -0.85 8.41
CA CYS A 156 -0.55 0.51 8.85
C CYS A 156 0.67 1.38 9.29
N GLU A 157 1.87 1.05 8.83
CA GLU A 157 3.05 1.90 8.95
C GLU A 157 2.98 3.05 7.94
N PHE A 158 3.44 4.24 8.33
CA PHE A 158 3.34 5.47 7.56
C PHE A 158 4.69 5.83 6.96
N ILE A 159 4.70 6.00 5.64
CA ILE A 159 5.78 6.66 4.91
C ILE A 159 5.31 8.07 4.58
N VAL A 160 6.04 9.08 5.01
CA VAL A 160 5.76 10.49 4.74
C VAL A 160 6.71 10.99 3.67
N MET A 161 6.14 11.70 2.69
CA MET A 161 6.88 12.36 1.62
C MET A 161 6.50 13.85 1.59
N LYS A 162 7.48 14.71 1.79
CA LYS A 162 7.31 16.17 1.73
C LYS A 162 7.78 16.68 0.37
N GLN A 163 7.03 17.61 -0.20
CA GLN A 163 7.46 18.26 -1.43
C GLN A 163 8.55 19.28 -1.11
N ASN A 164 9.65 19.24 -1.84
CA ASN A 164 10.67 20.28 -1.82
C ASN A 164 10.13 21.52 -2.57
N SER A 165 10.20 22.69 -1.92
CA SER A 165 9.73 23.97 -2.44
C SER A 165 10.42 24.41 -3.73
N ASP A 166 11.67 24.03 -3.91
CA ASP A 166 12.62 24.65 -4.84
C ASP A 166 12.62 23.95 -6.20
N ASN A 167 12.18 22.68 -6.23
CA ASN A 167 12.16 21.84 -7.44
C ASN A 167 10.86 21.02 -7.61
N GLY A 168 9.92 21.11 -6.68
CA GLY A 168 8.63 20.41 -6.74
C GLY A 168 8.68 18.89 -6.61
N LYS A 169 9.86 18.27 -6.41
CA LYS A 169 10.02 16.83 -6.20
C LYS A 169 9.60 16.45 -4.77
N PHE A 170 9.13 15.22 -4.60
CA PHE A 170 8.85 14.67 -3.27
C PHE A 170 10.08 13.99 -2.70
N ILE A 171 10.47 14.39 -1.48
CA ILE A 171 11.54 13.80 -0.69
C ILE A 171 10.91 12.94 0.40
N LEU A 172 11.43 11.74 0.56
CA LEU A 172 11.11 10.80 1.62
C LEU A 172 11.61 11.33 2.98
N GLU A 173 10.74 11.39 3.99
CA GLU A 173 11.10 11.87 5.33
C GLU A 173 11.44 10.73 6.30
N ASN A 174 10.89 9.53 6.10
CA ASN A 174 11.19 8.36 6.93
C ASN A 174 12.48 7.65 6.48
N GLU A 175 13.37 7.35 7.42
CA GLU A 175 14.41 6.33 7.20
C GLU A 175 13.76 4.96 6.97
N LEU A 176 13.90 4.42 5.76
CA LEU A 176 13.40 3.09 5.43
C LEU A 176 14.45 2.02 5.77
N ARG A 177 13.99 0.91 6.34
CA ARG A 177 14.86 -0.16 6.85
C ARG A 177 15.43 -0.99 5.70
N THR A 178 16.72 -0.85 5.41
CA THR A 178 17.44 -1.70 4.44
C THR A 178 17.51 -3.15 4.90
N CYS A 179 17.39 -4.09 3.96
CA CYS A 179 17.51 -5.52 4.25
C CYS A 179 18.97 -5.99 4.08
N LYS A 180 19.57 -6.57 5.12
CA LYS A 180 20.94 -7.14 5.04
C LYS A 180 20.99 -8.66 5.27
N SER A 181 19.91 -9.31 5.69
CA SER A 181 19.99 -10.69 6.23
C SER A 181 18.66 -11.46 6.38
N LEU A 182 17.63 -11.19 5.55
CA LEU A 182 16.43 -12.05 5.49
C LEU A 182 16.47 -12.99 4.28
N PRO A 183 15.97 -14.23 4.39
CA PRO A 183 15.86 -15.15 3.26
C PRO A 183 14.86 -14.64 2.21
N LEU A 184 15.07 -15.03 0.95
CA LEU A 184 14.39 -14.55 -0.26
C LEU A 184 12.86 -14.78 -0.34
N THR A 185 12.26 -15.43 0.66
CA THR A 185 10.98 -16.14 0.56
C THR A 185 9.72 -15.27 0.57
N LEU A 186 9.80 -13.96 0.85
CA LEU A 186 8.63 -13.13 1.22
C LEU A 186 8.56 -11.72 0.60
N TYR A 187 8.92 -11.55 -0.67
CA TYR A 187 8.66 -10.31 -1.43
C TYR A 187 7.17 -10.14 -1.79
N TYR A 188 6.37 -9.74 -0.81
CA TYR A 188 4.94 -9.41 -0.93
C TYR A 188 4.67 -8.05 -0.26
N VAL A 189 4.86 -6.96 -1.01
CA VAL A 189 4.75 -5.58 -0.48
C VAL A 189 3.95 -4.69 -1.40
N PHE A 190 2.64 -4.63 -1.14
CA PHE A 190 1.67 -3.87 -1.92
C PHE A 190 0.43 -3.57 -1.05
N ILE A 191 -0.55 -2.77 -1.51
CA ILE A 191 -0.39 -1.34 -1.80
C ILE A 191 -1.18 -0.53 -0.75
N LEU A 192 -0.43 0.22 0.05
CA LEU A 192 -0.48 1.69 0.11
C LEU A 192 -1.80 2.39 -0.28
N GLY A 193 -2.60 2.76 0.72
CA GLY A 193 -3.47 3.93 0.61
C GLY A 193 -2.64 5.22 0.62
N VAL A 194 -3.01 6.19 -0.22
CA VAL A 194 -2.34 7.48 -0.36
C VAL A 194 -3.20 8.56 0.26
N ILE A 195 -2.62 9.40 1.12
CA ILE A 195 -3.28 10.59 1.66
C ILE A 195 -2.52 11.81 1.15
N SER A 196 -3.19 12.63 0.35
CA SER A 196 -2.73 13.98 0.02
C SER A 196 -3.26 14.94 1.08
N ALA A 197 -2.35 15.64 1.75
CA ALA A 197 -2.63 16.57 2.84
C ALA A 197 -1.91 17.91 2.59
N GLY A 198 -2.60 19.03 2.78
CA GLY A 198 -1.98 20.36 2.71
C GLY A 198 -2.92 21.54 2.92
N HIS A 199 -2.31 22.71 3.15
CA HIS A 199 -2.95 24.01 3.28
C HIS A 199 -3.64 24.43 1.97
N GLY A 200 -4.98 24.59 1.99
CA GLY A 200 -5.77 25.34 0.99
C GLY A 200 -5.92 24.72 -0.41
N GLN A 201 -4.91 24.04 -0.94
CA GLN A 201 -4.98 23.27 -2.18
C GLN A 201 -4.49 21.85 -1.95
N VAL A 202 -5.40 20.89 -2.07
CA VAL A 202 -4.98 19.48 -2.13
C VAL A 202 -4.44 19.20 -3.53
N GLN A 203 -3.18 18.77 -3.56
CA GLN A 203 -2.57 18.27 -4.79
C GLN A 203 -3.29 16.98 -5.19
N ALA A 204 -3.95 17.00 -6.34
CA ALA A 204 -4.55 15.81 -6.94
C ALA A 204 -3.47 14.74 -7.16
N LEU A 205 -3.87 13.46 -7.25
CA LEU A 205 -2.99 12.46 -7.85
C LEU A 205 -2.51 12.99 -9.21
N PRO A 206 -1.21 12.90 -9.51
CA PRO A 206 -0.70 13.37 -10.78
C PRO A 206 -1.44 12.69 -11.94
N GLN A 207 -1.81 13.51 -12.93
CA GLN A 207 -2.58 13.05 -14.06
C GLN A 207 -1.76 12.07 -14.92
N LYS A 208 -2.49 11.33 -15.77
CA LYS A 208 -2.03 10.24 -16.66
C LYS A 208 -0.75 10.58 -17.44
N GLY A 209 0.40 10.42 -16.80
CA GLY A 209 1.72 10.87 -17.29
C GLY A 209 2.76 10.88 -16.17
N SER A 210 2.55 11.69 -15.12
CA SER A 210 3.31 11.55 -13.87
C SER A 210 2.73 10.37 -13.09
N GLN A 211 3.44 9.25 -13.15
CA GLN A 211 4.34 8.78 -12.10
C GLN A 211 3.58 8.46 -10.65
N MET A 212 2.52 6.58 -9.73
CA MET A 212 2.23 5.71 -8.53
C MET A 212 1.60 4.46 -9.17
N LYS A 213 2.43 3.47 -9.50
CA LYS A 213 2.10 2.08 -9.14
C LYS A 213 2.77 1.83 -7.78
N ALA A 214 2.78 0.59 -7.31
CA ALA A 214 3.48 0.19 -6.10
C ALA A 214 4.94 0.67 -6.06
N ILE A 215 5.43 0.89 -4.85
CA ILE A 215 6.86 0.67 -4.58
C ILE A 215 7.03 -0.86 -4.48
N THR A 216 7.25 -1.52 -5.62
CA THR A 216 7.58 -2.94 -5.67
C THR A 216 9.02 -3.12 -5.25
N PHE A 217 9.27 -3.37 -3.96
CA PHE A 217 10.61 -3.65 -3.46
C PHE A 217 11.13 -4.96 -4.03
N LEU A 218 12.12 -4.87 -4.92
CA LEU A 218 12.83 -5.98 -5.52
C LEU A 218 14.30 -5.63 -5.61
N ARG A 219 15.16 -6.50 -5.08
CA ARG A 219 16.56 -6.50 -5.49
C ARG A 219 16.66 -7.00 -6.94
N PRO A 220 17.31 -6.27 -7.85
CA PRO A 220 18.04 -6.92 -8.92
C PRO A 220 19.30 -7.58 -8.32
N PHE A 221 19.75 -8.66 -8.97
CA PHE A 221 20.95 -9.45 -8.64
C PHE A 221 20.82 -10.32 -7.36
#